data_AF-A0A531KF81-F1
#
_entry.id   AF-A0A531KF81-F1
#
_cell.length_a   1.000
_cell.length_b   1.000
_cell.length_c   1.000
_cell.angle_alpha   90.00
_cell.angle_beta   90.00
_cell.angle_gamma   90.00
#
_symmetry.space_group_name_H-M   'P 1'
#
loop_
_entity.id
_entity.type
_entity.pdbx_description
1 polymer ?
#
loop_
_entity_poly.entity_id
_entity_poly.type
_entity_poly.pdbx_seq_one_letter_code
_entity_poly.pdbx_strand_id
1 'polypeptide(L)'
;IALNGTTNEWTVTDRDGTVSTFRSVAAVANLTPTAGTPAYDLAQSYRWLLTSVTDTNGNSVAYSYTCPASPVCYPDAVSYNGTMVKFYLETRPDLILVGNGRDISETSQRIKAISVTVGTALRSAYKLTYDQAPFSNASRLTAVTRYGTDATIA
;
A
#
# COMPACT_ATOMS: atom_id res chain seq x y z
N ILE A 1 -21.37 1.59 -7.32
CA ILE A 1 -20.44 2.42 -6.53
C ILE A 1 -21.26 3.30 -5.59
N ALA A 2 -20.87 3.41 -4.33
CA ALA A 2 -21.56 4.22 -3.33
C ALA A 2 -20.55 4.91 -2.38
N LEU A 3 -20.87 6.13 -1.96
CA LEU A 3 -20.11 6.89 -0.97
C LEU A 3 -20.86 6.89 0.37
N ASN A 4 -20.18 6.52 1.45
CA ASN A 4 -20.62 6.79 2.81
C ASN A 4 -20.05 8.16 3.24
N GLY A 5 -20.88 9.19 3.26
CA GLY A 5 -20.46 10.55 3.63
C GLY A 5 -20.08 10.71 5.10
N THR A 6 -20.54 9.82 5.99
CA THR A 6 -20.22 9.88 7.42
C THR A 6 -18.82 9.35 7.70
N THR A 7 -18.45 8.22 7.11
CA THR A 7 -17.11 7.63 7.27
C THR A 7 -16.11 8.09 6.22
N ASN A 8 -16.59 8.79 5.18
CA ASN A 8 -15.84 9.20 3.99
C ASN A 8 -15.18 8.00 3.28
N GLU A 9 -16.00 6.98 2.99
CA GLU A 9 -15.57 5.70 2.41
C GLU A 9 -16.34 5.40 1.14
N TRP A 10 -15.65 4.88 0.14
CA TRP A 10 -16.27 4.39 -1.08
C TRP A 10 -16.42 2.87 -1.02
N THR A 11 -17.53 2.38 -1.55
CA THR A 11 -17.77 0.95 -1.78
C THR A 11 -18.07 0.73 -3.26
N VAL A 12 -17.45 -0.32 -3.81
CA VAL A 12 -17.67 -0.79 -5.18
C VAL A 12 -18.11 -2.23 -5.10
N THR A 13 -19.31 -2.52 -5.60
CA THR A 13 -19.83 -3.88 -5.72
C THR A 13 -19.68 -4.33 -7.16
N ASP A 14 -18.90 -5.37 -7.37
CA ASP A 14 -18.70 -5.98 -8.68
C ASP A 14 -19.91 -6.85 -9.06
N ARG A 15 -19.97 -7.26 -10.34
CA ARG A 15 -21.11 -8.02 -10.89
C ARG A 15 -21.31 -9.38 -10.22
N ASP A 16 -20.26 -9.94 -9.63
CA ASP A 16 -20.29 -11.20 -8.89
C ASP A 16 -20.73 -11.03 -7.41
N GLY A 17 -21.00 -9.80 -6.98
CA GLY A 17 -21.38 -9.45 -5.62
C GLY A 17 -20.20 -9.20 -4.67
N THR A 18 -18.96 -9.30 -5.14
CA THR A 18 -17.77 -8.93 -4.35
C THR A 18 -17.80 -7.44 -4.04
N VAL A 19 -17.55 -7.07 -2.78
CA VAL A 19 -17.53 -5.68 -2.32
C VAL A 19 -16.11 -5.24 -1.98
N SER A 20 -15.64 -4.21 -2.68
CA SER A 20 -14.39 -3.52 -2.39
C SER A 20 -14.66 -2.22 -1.62
N THR A 21 -14.00 -2.03 -0.48
CA THR A 21 -14.09 -0.83 0.36
C THR A 21 -12.80 -0.01 0.25
N PHE A 22 -12.94 1.28 -0.03
CA PHE A 22 -11.84 2.23 -0.15
C PHE A 22 -12.00 3.36 0.88
N ARG A 23 -10.91 3.71 1.56
CA ARG A 23 -10.88 4.77 2.59
C ARG A 23 -9.93 5.88 2.16
N SER A 24 -10.19 7.12 2.57
CA SER A 24 -9.30 8.25 2.28
C SER A 24 -7.90 8.00 2.87
N VAL A 25 -6.85 8.59 2.27
CA VAL A 25 -5.49 8.52 2.84
C VAL A 25 -5.47 9.06 4.27
N ALA A 26 -6.22 10.12 4.57
CA ALA A 26 -6.33 10.64 5.93
C ALA A 26 -6.92 9.61 6.89
N ALA A 27 -7.95 8.86 6.49
CA ALA A 27 -8.50 7.78 7.32
C ALA A 27 -7.52 6.61 7.51
N VAL A 28 -6.75 6.25 6.48
CA VAL A 28 -5.73 5.19 6.55
C VAL A 28 -4.53 5.61 7.42
N ALA A 29 -4.10 6.86 7.29
CA ALA A 29 -2.96 7.41 8.02
C ALA A 29 -3.34 7.99 9.40
N ASN A 30 -4.61 7.90 9.81
CA ASN A 30 -5.16 8.53 11.02
C ASN A 30 -4.84 10.03 11.15
N LEU A 31 -5.06 10.78 10.07
CA LEU A 31 -4.82 12.21 9.99
C LEU A 31 -6.13 13.01 10.08
N THR A 32 -6.05 14.20 10.65
CA THR A 32 -7.13 15.18 10.68
C THR A 32 -6.66 16.50 10.06
N PRO A 33 -6.41 16.54 8.74
CA PRO A 33 -5.94 17.76 8.09
C PRO A 33 -6.99 18.88 8.16
N THR A 34 -6.55 20.13 8.16
CA THR A 34 -7.45 21.29 8.24
C THR A 34 -8.13 21.54 6.90
N ALA A 35 -9.47 21.66 6.90
CA ALA A 35 -10.25 21.95 5.71
C ALA A 35 -9.74 23.22 4.97
N GLY A 36 -9.75 23.18 3.64
CA GLY A 36 -9.25 24.27 2.78
C GLY A 36 -7.72 24.30 2.59
N THR A 37 -6.97 23.37 3.19
CA THR A 37 -5.52 23.24 2.95
C THR A 37 -5.22 22.22 1.84
N PRO A 38 -4.07 22.35 1.14
CA PRO A 38 -3.64 21.34 0.17
C PRO A 38 -3.55 19.93 0.78
N ALA A 39 -3.09 19.82 2.04
CA ALA A 39 -3.00 18.56 2.76
C ALA A 39 -4.38 17.90 2.98
N TYR A 40 -5.42 18.71 3.24
CA TYR A 40 -6.80 18.22 3.32
C TYR A 40 -7.29 17.72 1.96
N ASP A 41 -7.14 18.51 0.90
CA ASP A 41 -7.57 18.12 -0.44
C ASP A 41 -6.92 16.78 -0.84
N LEU A 42 -5.62 16.65 -0.62
CA LEU A 42 -4.84 15.47 -0.99
C LEU A 42 -5.16 14.23 -0.17
N ALA A 43 -5.23 14.35 1.16
CA ALA A 43 -5.37 13.19 2.03
C ALA A 43 -6.84 12.81 2.27
N GLN A 44 -7.74 13.79 2.35
CA GLN A 44 -9.15 13.56 2.67
C GLN A 44 -10.04 13.41 1.43
N SER A 45 -9.73 14.11 0.33
CA SER A 45 -10.69 14.30 -0.76
C SER A 45 -10.26 13.74 -2.11
N TYR A 46 -8.97 13.53 -2.38
CA TYR A 46 -8.48 13.18 -3.73
C TYR A 46 -7.94 11.76 -3.88
N ARG A 47 -7.62 11.07 -2.77
CA ARG A 47 -6.98 9.76 -2.83
C ARG A 47 -7.62 8.79 -1.85
N TRP A 48 -8.03 7.65 -2.39
CA TRP A 48 -8.60 6.54 -1.63
C TRP A 48 -7.80 5.27 -1.85
N LEU A 49 -7.55 4.52 -0.79
CA LEU A 49 -6.83 3.27 -0.81
C LEU A 49 -7.81 2.13 -0.55
N LEU A 50 -7.68 1.04 -1.30
CA LEU A 50 -8.42 -0.20 -1.04
C LEU A 50 -8.02 -0.73 0.34
N THR A 51 -8.97 -0.91 1.26
CA THR A 51 -8.70 -1.42 2.61
C THR A 51 -9.33 -2.77 2.88
N SER A 52 -10.37 -3.14 2.15
CA SER A 52 -11.04 -4.44 2.28
C SER A 52 -11.65 -4.89 0.97
N VAL A 53 -11.62 -6.19 0.72
CA VAL A 53 -12.44 -6.88 -0.29
C VAL A 53 -13.16 -8.02 0.41
N THR A 54 -14.47 -8.14 0.21
CA THR A 54 -15.29 -9.19 0.82
C THR A 54 -16.18 -9.86 -0.23
N ASP A 55 -16.14 -11.18 -0.32
CA ASP A 55 -16.98 -11.95 -1.24
C ASP A 55 -18.39 -12.21 -0.67
N THR A 56 -19.26 -12.83 -1.47
CA THR A 56 -20.64 -13.16 -1.08
C THR A 56 -20.74 -14.28 -0.04
N ASN A 57 -19.64 -14.99 0.24
CA ASN A 57 -19.55 -16.03 1.26
C ASN A 57 -19.01 -15.48 2.60
N GLY A 58 -18.70 -14.19 2.67
CA GLY A 58 -18.14 -13.54 3.86
C GLY A 58 -16.63 -13.70 4.03
N ASN A 59 -15.93 -14.27 3.04
CA ASN A 59 -14.46 -14.28 3.04
C ASN A 59 -13.95 -12.87 2.78
N SER A 60 -12.93 -12.46 3.53
CA SER A 60 -12.41 -11.10 3.44
C SER A 60 -10.88 -11.06 3.34
N VAL A 61 -10.41 -10.07 2.57
CA VAL A 61 -9.00 -9.68 2.45
C VAL A 61 -8.88 -8.25 2.93
N ALA A 62 -8.02 -8.01 3.92
CA ALA A 62 -7.70 -6.67 4.43
C ALA A 62 -6.34 -6.20 3.90
N TYR A 63 -6.26 -4.90 3.61
CA TYR A 63 -5.08 -4.23 3.06
C TYR A 63 -4.67 -3.09 3.99
N SER A 64 -3.44 -3.11 4.47
CA SER A 64 -2.86 -2.05 5.31
C SER A 64 -1.75 -1.30 4.58
N TYR A 65 -1.52 -0.06 5.02
CA TYR A 65 -0.50 0.82 4.45
C TYR A 65 0.24 1.56 5.55
N THR A 66 1.47 1.96 5.26
CA THR A 66 2.22 2.95 6.04
C THR A 66 2.30 4.26 5.24
N CYS A 67 2.07 5.38 5.90
CA CYS A 67 2.03 6.69 5.24
C CYS A 67 3.00 7.66 5.94
N PRO A 68 4.32 7.43 5.87
CA PRO A 68 5.31 8.23 6.60
C PRO A 68 5.34 9.70 6.14
N ALA A 69 4.93 9.98 4.90
CA ALA A 69 4.81 11.32 4.35
C ALA A 69 3.53 11.41 3.49
N SER A 70 2.42 11.76 4.12
CA SER A 70 1.12 11.95 3.46
C SER A 70 1.22 12.97 2.31
N PRO A 71 0.56 12.75 1.15
CA PRO A 71 -0.42 11.69 0.88
C PRO A 71 0.17 10.39 0.36
N VAL A 72 1.51 10.23 0.35
CA VAL A 72 2.16 9.02 -0.15
C VAL A 72 2.09 7.94 0.93
N CYS A 73 1.48 6.82 0.53
CA CYS A 73 1.36 5.62 1.34
C CYS A 73 1.96 4.43 0.59
N TYR A 74 2.59 3.53 1.33
CA TYR A 74 3.19 2.31 0.85
C TYR A 74 2.39 1.11 1.38
N PRO A 75 2.18 0.06 0.57
CA PRO A 75 1.61 -1.19 1.07
C PRO A 75 2.41 -1.70 2.27
N ASP A 76 1.71 -2.11 3.33
CA ASP A 76 2.30 -2.64 4.54
C ASP A 76 2.04 -4.14 4.66
N ALA A 77 0.77 -4.54 4.59
CA ALA A 77 0.38 -5.94 4.57
C ALA A 77 -0.92 -6.20 3.81
N VAL A 78 -1.06 -7.44 3.34
CA VAL A 78 -2.34 -8.03 2.93
C VAL A 78 -2.62 -9.22 3.83
N SER A 79 -3.75 -9.24 4.51
CA SER A 79 -4.12 -10.30 5.45
C SER A 79 -5.45 -10.95 5.10
N TYR A 80 -5.48 -12.28 5.09
CA TYR A 80 -6.68 -13.07 4.80
C TYR A 80 -6.51 -14.49 5.33
N ASN A 81 -7.57 -15.07 5.92
CA ASN A 81 -7.60 -16.49 6.32
C ASN A 81 -6.32 -17.00 7.01
N GLY A 82 -5.82 -16.26 8.02
CA GLY A 82 -4.58 -16.58 8.75
C GLY A 82 -3.28 -16.40 7.96
N THR A 83 -3.35 -15.96 6.70
CA THR A 83 -2.21 -15.62 5.84
C THR A 83 -1.89 -14.13 5.96
N MET A 84 -0.60 -13.80 6.02
CA MET A 84 -0.12 -12.42 5.94
C MET A 84 0.95 -12.31 4.86
N VAL A 85 0.73 -11.42 3.90
CA VAL A 85 1.74 -10.97 2.94
C VAL A 85 2.26 -9.63 3.44
N LYS A 86 3.48 -9.60 3.98
CA LYS A 86 4.10 -8.39 4.53
C LYS A 86 5.07 -7.78 3.53
N PHE A 87 5.01 -6.47 3.36
CA PHE A 87 5.95 -5.70 2.55
C PHE A 87 6.97 -5.00 3.45
N TYR A 88 8.25 -5.12 3.09
CA TYR A 88 9.35 -4.46 3.78
C TYR A 88 9.96 -3.42 2.86
N LEU A 89 10.15 -2.22 3.39
CA LEU A 89 10.59 -1.07 2.63
C LEU A 89 12.06 -0.73 2.92
N GLU A 90 12.71 -0.08 1.97
CA GLU A 90 13.97 0.64 2.14
C GLU A 90 13.89 2.01 1.49
N THR A 91 14.72 2.94 1.95
CA THR A 91 14.91 4.22 1.27
C THR A 91 15.53 3.97 -0.09
N ARG A 92 14.98 4.59 -1.12
CA ARG A 92 15.55 4.56 -2.46
C ARG A 92 16.55 5.72 -2.65
N PRO A 93 17.62 5.53 -3.43
CA PRO A 93 18.60 6.59 -3.70
C PRO A 93 18.12 7.64 -4.72
N ASP A 94 17.04 7.36 -5.45
CA ASP A 94 16.49 8.15 -6.55
C ASP A 94 15.06 8.59 -6.23
N LEU A 95 14.90 9.67 -5.47
CA LEU A 95 13.59 10.21 -5.09
C LEU A 95 12.72 10.45 -6.33
N ILE A 96 11.50 9.91 -6.34
CA ILE A 96 10.53 10.21 -7.41
C ILE A 96 9.60 11.33 -6.95
N LEU A 97 9.57 12.42 -7.72
CA LEU A 97 8.63 13.52 -7.59
C LEU A 97 7.46 13.32 -8.54
N VAL A 98 6.24 13.45 -8.05
CA VAL A 98 5.02 13.30 -8.85
C VAL A 98 4.09 14.47 -8.60
N GLY A 99 3.73 15.20 -9.66
CA GLY A 99 2.62 16.16 -9.61
C GLY A 99 1.31 15.40 -9.41
N ASN A 100 0.59 15.71 -8.33
CA ASN A 100 -0.62 14.97 -7.92
C ASN A 100 -1.92 15.75 -8.19
N GLY A 101 -1.86 16.79 -9.02
CA GLY A 101 -2.99 17.66 -9.36
C GLY A 101 -3.24 18.80 -8.35
N ARG A 102 -2.56 18.80 -7.20
CA ARG A 102 -2.69 19.86 -6.18
C ARG A 102 -1.34 20.39 -5.68
N ASP A 103 -0.35 19.52 -5.58
CA ASP A 103 1.01 19.76 -5.11
C ASP A 103 1.97 18.70 -5.70
N ILE A 104 3.18 18.58 -5.15
CA ILE A 104 4.17 17.54 -5.45
C ILE A 104 4.17 16.50 -4.33
N SER A 105 4.15 15.23 -4.72
CA SER A 105 4.35 14.09 -3.82
C SER A 105 5.71 13.44 -4.02
N GLU A 106 6.23 12.92 -2.92
CA GLU A 106 7.58 12.36 -2.83
C GLU A 106 7.52 10.85 -2.55
N THR A 107 7.99 10.04 -3.50
CA THR A 107 8.18 8.60 -3.28
C THR A 107 9.63 8.33 -2.94
N SER A 108 9.91 8.22 -1.65
CA SER A 108 11.25 8.05 -1.07
C SER A 108 11.58 6.61 -0.67
N GLN A 109 10.62 5.68 -0.73
CA GLN A 109 10.84 4.28 -0.39
C GLN A 109 10.53 3.35 -1.56
N ARG A 110 11.13 2.16 -1.53
CA ARG A 110 10.85 1.03 -2.42
C ARG A 110 10.80 -0.27 -1.61
N ILE A 111 10.13 -1.29 -2.14
CA ILE A 111 10.03 -2.60 -1.47
C ILE A 111 11.37 -3.33 -1.60
N LYS A 112 12.00 -3.69 -0.48
CA LYS A 112 13.22 -4.51 -0.45
C LYS A 112 12.92 -6.01 -0.32
N ALA A 113 11.82 -6.34 0.35
CA ALA A 113 11.44 -7.72 0.57
C ALA A 113 9.93 -7.89 0.75
N ILE A 114 9.46 -9.11 0.52
CA ILE A 114 8.10 -9.56 0.82
C ILE A 114 8.18 -10.86 1.60
N SER A 115 7.43 -11.01 2.68
CA SER A 115 7.27 -12.29 3.36
C SER A 115 5.82 -12.77 3.29
N VAL A 116 5.64 -14.08 3.25
CA VAL A 116 4.33 -14.73 3.30
C VAL A 116 4.32 -15.69 4.48
N THR A 117 3.49 -15.41 5.47
CA THR A 117 3.30 -16.27 6.64
C THR A 117 1.89 -16.85 6.66
N VAL A 118 1.75 -18.04 7.24
CA VAL A 118 0.45 -18.64 7.59
C VAL A 118 0.48 -18.96 9.07
N GLY A 119 -0.39 -18.31 9.85
CA GLY A 119 -0.21 -18.21 11.30
C GLY A 119 1.14 -17.54 11.60
N THR A 120 1.97 -18.19 12.40
CA THR A 120 3.32 -17.72 12.74
C THR A 120 4.41 -18.30 11.84
N ALA A 121 4.08 -19.25 10.95
CA ALA A 121 5.05 -19.94 10.13
C ALA A 121 5.34 -19.21 8.82
N LEU A 122 6.62 -18.93 8.55
CA LEU A 122 7.07 -18.44 7.25
C LEU A 122 6.88 -19.53 6.19
N ARG A 123 6.25 -19.19 5.07
CA ARG A 123 6.02 -20.10 3.94
C ARG A 123 6.89 -19.77 2.73
N SER A 124 7.11 -18.48 2.51
CA SER A 124 8.06 -18.01 1.50
C SER A 124 8.47 -16.58 1.79
N ALA A 125 9.64 -16.22 1.30
CA ALA A 125 10.10 -14.84 1.26
C ALA A 125 10.65 -14.49 -0.11
N TYR A 126 10.64 -13.21 -0.45
CA TYR A 126 11.15 -12.69 -1.70
C TYR A 126 12.05 -11.51 -1.39
N LYS A 127 13.29 -11.56 -1.86
CA LYS A 127 14.21 -10.42 -1.86
C LYS A 127 14.16 -9.75 -3.22
N LEU A 128 13.94 -8.44 -3.23
CA LEU A 128 13.98 -7.61 -4.43
C LEU A 128 15.35 -6.94 -4.48
N THR A 129 16.11 -7.20 -5.54
CA THR A 129 17.45 -6.63 -5.74
C THR A 129 17.40 -5.57 -6.83
N TYR A 130 18.01 -4.43 -6.54
CA TYR A 130 18.03 -3.28 -7.42
C TYR A 130 19.45 -2.85 -7.76
N ASP A 131 19.63 -2.31 -8.96
CA ASP A 131 20.75 -1.45 -9.30
C ASP A 131 20.25 -0.03 -9.66
N GLN A 132 21.18 0.89 -9.89
CA GLN A 132 20.86 2.16 -10.56
C GLN A 132 21.16 2.04 -12.05
N ALA A 133 20.18 2.39 -12.88
CA ALA A 133 20.34 2.40 -14.33
C ALA A 133 21.45 3.39 -14.74
N PRO A 134 22.40 3.01 -15.61
CA PRO A 134 23.63 3.79 -15.86
C PRO A 134 23.42 5.23 -16.33
N PHE A 135 22.31 5.55 -16.98
CA PHE A 135 22.06 6.88 -17.56
C PHE A 135 21.18 7.76 -16.66
N SER A 136 20.14 7.19 -16.04
CA SER A 136 19.14 7.95 -15.29
C SER A 136 19.33 7.89 -13.78
N ASN A 137 20.22 7.02 -13.29
CA ASN A 137 20.32 6.64 -11.88
C ASN A 137 19.01 6.11 -11.28
N ALA A 138 18.03 5.75 -12.12
CA ALA A 138 16.77 5.21 -11.64
C ALA A 138 16.98 3.81 -11.06
N SER A 139 16.36 3.55 -9.91
CA SER A 139 16.27 2.23 -9.30
C SER A 139 15.61 1.27 -10.28
N ARG A 140 16.36 0.25 -10.71
CA ARG A 140 15.88 -0.79 -11.60
C ARG A 140 15.89 -2.11 -10.86
N LEU A 141 14.75 -2.79 -10.81
CA LEU A 141 14.67 -4.14 -10.26
C LEU A 141 15.40 -5.10 -11.20
N THR A 142 16.45 -5.75 -10.72
CA THR A 142 17.28 -6.65 -11.51
C THR A 142 17.06 -8.11 -11.16
N ALA A 143 16.60 -8.41 -9.94
CA ALA A 143 16.28 -9.77 -9.54
C ALA A 143 15.20 -9.84 -8.46
N VAL A 144 14.42 -10.92 -8.50
CA VAL A 144 13.56 -11.36 -7.40
C VAL A 144 14.03 -12.75 -6.99
N THR A 145 14.63 -12.85 -5.80
CA THR A 145 15.08 -14.13 -5.25
C THR A 145 14.05 -14.67 -4.29
N ARG A 146 13.49 -15.83 -4.58
CA ARG A 146 12.56 -16.53 -3.68
C ARG A 146 13.32 -17.41 -2.70
N TYR A 147 12.90 -17.38 -1.45
CA TYR A 147 13.34 -18.27 -0.38
C TYR A 147 12.16 -19.07 0.15
N GLY A 148 12.48 -20.22 0.75
CA GLY A 148 11.51 -21.10 1.40
C GLY A 148 11.13 -20.63 2.79
N THR A 149 11.11 -21.58 3.73
CA THR A 149 10.60 -21.40 5.09
C THR A 149 11.67 -20.96 6.09
N ASP A 150 12.93 -20.92 5.70
CA ASP A 150 14.12 -20.69 6.53
C ASP A 150 14.77 -19.31 6.32
N ALA A 151 14.13 -18.44 5.54
CA ALA A 151 14.66 -17.09 5.34
C ALA A 151 14.58 -16.24 6.60
N THR A 152 15.63 -15.46 6.82
CA THR A 152 15.63 -14.35 7.77
C THR A 152 15.38 -13.05 6.99
N ILE A 153 14.38 -12.28 7.40
CA ILE A 153 14.11 -10.96 6.83
C ILE A 153 14.93 -9.92 7.59
N ALA A 154 15.84 -9.24 6.88
CA ALA A 154 16.63 -8.12 7.39
C ALA A 154 16.09 -6.79 6.86
#